data_AF-A0A8B7N0K5-F1
#
_entry.id   AF-A0A8B7N0K5-F1
#
_cell.length_a   1.000
_cell.length_b   1.000
_cell.length_c   1.000
_cell.angle_alpha   90.00
_cell.angle_beta   90.00
_cell.angle_gamma   90.00
#
_symmetry.space_group_name_H-M   'P 1'
#
loop_
_entity.id
_entity.type
_entity.pdbx_description
1 polymer ?
#
loop_
_entity_poly.entity_id
_entity_poly.type
_entity_poly.pdbx_seq_one_letter_code
_entity_poly.pdbx_strand_id
1 'polypeptide(L)'
;MLTDKNQELESEAVLTEECRRHSSASIEDPTKEVEFRYIVEERDDLARKYTYEKSKGGKWVLFFKTEDLFSMWKKACLLYRSGTLQGVTSVVSSTAKANPSRTSRHELKVISFQCGPYDDRDLMLRYGMNIVELLRYTNITGHI
;
A
#
# COMPACT_ATOMS: atom_id res chain seq x y z
N MET A 1 6.58 -3.12 -30.88
CA MET A 1 6.64 -1.82 -30.18
C MET A 1 5.23 -1.45 -29.75
N LEU A 2 4.82 -1.85 -28.55
CA LEU A 2 3.55 -1.47 -27.91
C LEU A 2 3.62 -2.07 -26.51
N THR A 3 4.34 -1.46 -25.57
CA THR A 3 4.29 -1.91 -24.15
C THR A 3 4.81 -0.94 -23.10
N ASP A 4 5.14 0.32 -23.41
CA ASP A 4 5.60 1.24 -22.35
C ASP A 4 4.51 2.20 -21.82
N LYS A 5 3.43 2.43 -22.58
CA LYS A 5 2.38 3.38 -22.17
C LYS A 5 1.35 2.82 -21.19
N ASN A 6 1.19 1.49 -21.11
CA ASN A 6 0.19 0.87 -20.22
C ASN A 6 0.68 0.76 -18.77
N GLN A 7 2.00 0.80 -18.53
CA GLN A 7 2.56 0.66 -17.20
C GLN A 7 2.66 2.01 -16.46
N GLU A 8 2.82 3.12 -17.19
CA GLU A 8 2.77 4.48 -16.63
C GLU A 8 1.34 4.89 -16.22
N LEU A 9 0.32 4.52 -17.01
CA LEU A 9 -1.10 4.76 -16.70
C LEU A 9 -1.59 4.01 -15.45
N GLU A 10 -1.00 2.87 -15.11
CA GLU A 10 -1.34 2.11 -13.89
C GLU A 10 -0.77 2.72 -12.60
N SER A 11 0.20 3.65 -12.72
CA SER A 11 0.79 4.34 -11.57
C SER A 11 0.03 5.61 -11.19
N GLU A 12 -0.56 6.31 -12.16
CA GLU A 12 -1.36 7.52 -11.94
C GLU A 12 -2.85 7.23 -11.63
N ALA A 13 -3.40 6.10 -12.09
CA ALA A 13 -4.84 5.80 -11.95
C ALA A 13 -5.29 5.33 -10.55
N VAL A 14 -4.38 5.15 -9.58
CA VAL A 14 -4.77 4.66 -8.24
C VAL A 14 -5.53 5.73 -7.44
N LEU A 15 -5.48 7.02 -7.78
CA LEU A 15 -5.83 8.07 -6.80
C LEU A 15 -7.14 8.84 -6.95
N THR A 16 -8.04 8.60 -7.91
CA THR A 16 -9.19 9.53 -8.04
C THR A 16 -10.61 8.97 -8.05
N GLU A 17 -10.88 7.72 -8.47
CA GLU A 17 -12.27 7.19 -8.42
C GLU A 17 -12.41 5.80 -7.74
N GLU A 18 -11.31 5.06 -7.58
CA GLU A 18 -11.35 3.70 -7.02
C GLU A 18 -10.93 3.63 -5.53
N CYS A 19 -10.53 4.77 -4.96
CA CYS A 19 -10.03 4.90 -3.61
C CYS A 19 -10.98 5.69 -2.70
N ARG A 20 -11.18 5.20 -1.48
CA ARG A 20 -11.73 5.98 -0.39
C ARG A 20 -10.65 6.35 0.62
N ARG A 21 -10.55 7.63 0.97
CA ARG A 21 -9.70 8.08 2.09
C ARG A 21 -10.30 7.63 3.42
N HIS A 22 -9.45 7.04 4.25
CA HIS A 22 -9.76 6.71 5.62
C HIS A 22 -9.64 7.99 6.46
N SER A 23 -10.78 8.49 6.96
CA SER A 23 -10.85 9.72 7.78
C SER A 23 -11.30 9.44 9.22
N SER A 24 -11.40 8.17 9.60
CA SER A 24 -11.97 7.73 10.87
C SER A 24 -10.92 7.59 11.98
N ALA A 25 -11.33 7.92 13.21
CA ALA A 25 -10.57 7.60 14.41
C ALA A 25 -10.36 6.08 14.56
N SER A 26 -11.36 5.27 14.18
CA SER A 26 -11.30 3.81 14.18
C SER A 26 -10.82 3.27 12.83
N ILE A 27 -9.94 2.26 12.86
CA ILE A 27 -9.47 1.61 11.63
C ILE A 27 -10.55 0.65 11.12
N GLU A 28 -10.98 0.86 9.88
CA GLU A 28 -12.03 0.09 9.23
C GLU A 28 -11.47 -1.19 8.60
N ASP A 29 -12.35 -2.18 8.43
CA ASP A 29 -12.00 -3.48 7.85
C ASP A 29 -12.12 -3.44 6.32
N PRO A 30 -11.01 -3.53 5.56
CA PRO A 30 -11.06 -3.48 4.10
C PRO A 30 -11.83 -4.65 3.48
N THR A 31 -11.97 -5.77 4.20
CA THR A 31 -12.74 -6.93 3.72
C THR A 31 -14.24 -6.70 3.74
N LYS A 32 -14.71 -5.61 4.37
CA LYS A 32 -16.13 -5.21 4.40
C LYS A 32 -16.47 -4.11 3.39
N GLU A 33 -15.46 -3.52 2.75
CA GLU A 33 -15.63 -2.47 1.75
C GLU A 33 -15.89 -3.10 0.37
N VAL A 34 -17.03 -2.78 -0.22
CA VAL A 34 -17.52 -3.37 -1.49
C VAL A 34 -17.73 -2.33 -2.59
N GLU A 35 -17.72 -1.03 -2.25
CA GLU A 35 -17.97 0.06 -3.18
C GLU A 35 -16.67 0.60 -3.78
N PHE A 36 -15.61 0.67 -2.98
CA PHE A 36 -14.29 1.13 -3.43
C PHE A 36 -13.34 -0.05 -3.58
N ARG A 37 -12.42 -0.01 -4.54
CA ARG A 37 -11.41 -1.08 -4.71
C ARG A 37 -10.28 -0.97 -3.69
N TYR A 38 -10.06 0.24 -3.19
CA TYR A 38 -8.98 0.53 -2.27
C TYR A 38 -9.43 1.46 -1.15
N ILE A 39 -8.85 1.27 0.03
CA ILE A 39 -8.90 2.21 1.14
C ILE A 39 -7.49 2.78 1.34
N VAL A 40 -7.40 4.08 1.51
CA VAL A 40 -6.14 4.82 1.67
C VAL A 40 -6.08 5.45 3.05
N GLU A 41 -5.03 5.16 3.83
CA GLU A 41 -4.64 5.93 5.01
C GLU A 41 -3.52 6.89 4.59
N GLU A 42 -3.83 8.18 4.63
CA GLU A 42 -2.91 9.27 4.29
C GLU A 42 -3.11 10.42 5.28
N ARG A 43 -2.02 11.00 5.76
CA ARG A 43 -2.00 12.11 6.71
C ARG A 43 -0.98 13.15 6.28
N ASP A 44 -1.44 14.36 6.03
CA ASP A 44 -0.60 15.48 5.55
C ASP A 44 0.63 15.73 6.45
N ASP A 45 0.48 15.68 7.76
CA ASP A 45 1.56 15.94 8.72
C ASP A 45 2.65 14.85 8.70
N LEU A 46 2.29 13.62 8.31
CA LEU A 46 3.22 12.51 8.16
C LEU A 46 3.82 12.47 6.76
N ALA A 47 2.99 12.61 5.73
CA ALA A 47 3.42 12.58 4.34
C ALA A 47 4.44 13.68 4.03
N ARG A 48 4.23 14.90 4.56
CA ARG A 48 5.14 16.04 4.32
C ARG A 48 6.52 15.88 4.96
N LYS A 49 6.74 14.90 5.85
CA LYS A 49 8.07 14.59 6.40
C LYS A 49 9.00 13.98 5.36
N TYR A 50 8.45 13.37 4.31
CA TYR A 50 9.19 12.68 3.27
C TYR A 50 8.88 13.34 1.93
N THR A 51 9.74 14.26 1.51
CA THR A 51 9.59 14.99 0.25
C THR A 51 10.49 14.41 -0.82
N TYR A 52 9.90 14.15 -1.98
CA TYR A 52 10.59 13.77 -3.20
C TYR A 52 9.78 14.27 -4.39
N GLU A 53 10.40 14.33 -5.57
CA GLU A 53 9.71 14.68 -6.80
C GLU A 53 8.56 13.69 -7.03
N LYS A 54 7.32 14.17 -7.22
CA LYS A 54 6.13 13.32 -7.29
C LYS A 54 6.23 12.21 -8.35
N SER A 55 6.86 12.52 -9.49
CA SER A 55 7.14 11.59 -10.59
C SER A 55 8.06 10.43 -10.19
N LYS A 56 8.81 10.59 -9.10
CA LYS A 56 9.74 9.60 -8.55
C LYS A 56 9.12 8.76 -7.43
N GLY A 57 7.80 8.82 -7.24
CA GLY A 57 7.12 7.95 -6.29
C GLY A 57 7.28 6.48 -6.63
N GLY A 58 7.55 5.67 -5.60
CA GLY A 58 7.57 4.22 -5.65
C GLY A 58 6.61 3.62 -4.63
N LYS A 59 6.58 2.28 -4.58
CA LYS A 59 5.78 1.56 -3.59
C LYS A 59 6.36 0.19 -3.27
N TRP A 60 6.20 -0.22 -2.03
CA TRP A 60 6.29 -1.63 -1.63
C TRP A 60 4.91 -2.24 -1.60
N VAL A 61 4.76 -3.47 -2.11
CA VAL A 61 3.48 -4.19 -2.13
C VAL A 61 3.64 -5.52 -1.40
N LEU A 62 2.84 -5.71 -0.36
CA LEU A 62 2.79 -6.96 0.39
C LEU A 62 1.48 -7.70 0.08
N PHE A 63 1.55 -9.03 0.03
CA PHE A 63 0.42 -9.89 -0.30
C PHE A 63 0.01 -10.70 0.93
N PHE A 64 -1.28 -10.71 1.22
CA PHE A 64 -1.85 -11.38 2.39
C PHE A 64 -2.99 -12.30 1.96
N LYS A 65 -3.21 -13.37 2.72
CA LYS A 65 -4.48 -14.09 2.64
C LYS A 65 -5.61 -13.16 3.09
N THR A 66 -6.81 -13.40 2.57
CA THR A 66 -7.98 -12.58 2.92
C THR A 66 -8.26 -12.59 4.43
N GLU A 67 -8.06 -13.72 5.12
CA GLU A 67 -8.23 -13.87 6.56
C GLU A 67 -7.27 -13.01 7.40
N ASP A 68 -6.07 -12.75 6.89
CA ASP A 68 -5.05 -11.95 7.59
C ASP A 68 -5.17 -10.45 7.29
N LEU A 69 -5.85 -10.08 6.20
CA LEU A 69 -5.82 -8.72 5.64
C LEU A 69 -6.15 -7.66 6.68
N PHE A 70 -7.26 -7.83 7.42
CA PHE A 70 -7.69 -6.80 8.36
C PHE A 70 -6.69 -6.61 9.51
N SER A 71 -6.13 -7.71 10.02
CA SER A 71 -5.15 -7.64 11.10
C SER A 71 -3.88 -6.90 10.66
N MET A 72 -3.41 -7.17 9.44
CA MET A 72 -2.21 -6.55 8.87
C MET A 72 -2.44 -5.10 8.45
N TRP A 73 -3.61 -4.80 7.89
CA TRP A 73 -4.05 -3.43 7.62
C TRP A 73 -4.10 -2.60 8.89
N LYS A 74 -4.76 -3.11 9.93
CA LYS A 74 -4.84 -2.44 11.23
C LYS A 74 -3.45 -2.16 11.80
N LYS A 75 -2.55 -3.14 11.74
CA LYS A 75 -1.16 -2.97 12.19
C LYS A 75 -0.42 -1.91 11.37
N ALA A 76 -0.55 -1.95 10.04
CA ALA A 76 0.07 -0.98 9.13
C ALA A 76 -0.43 0.46 9.40
N CYS A 77 -1.73 0.67 9.56
CA CYS A 77 -2.30 1.97 9.91
C CYS A 77 -1.78 2.50 11.25
N LEU A 78 -1.68 1.66 12.29
CA LEU A 78 -1.14 2.08 13.59
C LEU A 78 0.34 2.46 13.50
N LEU A 79 1.14 1.68 12.77
CA LEU A 79 2.55 1.98 12.52
C LEU A 79 2.72 3.27 11.70
N TYR A 80 1.85 3.50 10.72
CA TYR A 80 1.82 4.74 9.95
C TYR A 80 1.47 5.93 10.85
N ARG A 81 0.35 5.88 11.58
CA ARG A 81 -0.13 6.96 12.45
C ARG A 81 0.86 7.35 13.55
N SER A 82 1.67 6.40 14.03
CA SER A 82 2.75 6.67 15.00
C SER A 82 4.01 7.27 14.38
N GLY A 83 4.10 7.32 13.05
CA GLY A 83 5.29 7.78 12.31
C GLY A 83 6.43 6.77 12.29
N THR A 84 6.16 5.50 12.65
CA THR A 84 7.18 4.45 12.76
C THR A 84 7.55 3.86 11.39
N LEU A 85 6.63 3.87 10.43
CA LEU A 85 6.92 3.50 9.03
C LEU A 85 7.73 4.61 8.36
N GLN A 86 9.05 4.43 8.28
CA GLN A 86 9.95 5.41 7.69
C GLN A 86 9.78 5.48 6.17
N GLY A 87 9.78 6.69 5.63
CA GLY A 87 9.67 6.93 4.19
C GLY A 87 8.28 6.74 3.58
N VAL A 88 7.32 6.22 4.36
CA VAL A 88 5.98 5.93 3.87
C VAL A 88 5.12 7.19 3.91
N THR A 89 4.62 7.60 2.75
CA THR A 89 3.76 8.78 2.58
C THR A 89 2.28 8.42 2.69
N SER A 90 1.88 7.21 2.29
CA SER A 90 0.54 6.66 2.51
C SER A 90 0.51 5.14 2.50
N VAL A 91 -0.52 4.55 3.10
CA VAL A 91 -0.78 3.11 3.10
C VAL A 91 -2.11 2.82 2.40
N VAL A 92 -2.12 1.85 1.48
CA VAL A 92 -3.28 1.54 0.65
C VAL A 92 -3.61 0.06 0.73
N SER A 93 -4.83 -0.31 1.11
CA SER A 93 -5.29 -1.71 1.10
C SER A 93 -6.28 -1.97 -0.02
N SER A 94 -6.18 -3.12 -0.68
CA SER A 94 -7.28 -3.65 -1.49
C SER A 94 -8.49 -4.00 -0.62
N THR A 95 -9.67 -4.07 -1.22
CA THR A 95 -10.94 -4.32 -0.52
C THR A 95 -11.60 -5.64 -0.96
N ALA A 96 -12.86 -5.86 -0.56
CA ALA A 96 -13.65 -6.98 -1.08
C ALA A 96 -14.16 -6.76 -2.51
N LYS A 97 -14.19 -5.52 -3.02
CA LYS A 97 -14.57 -5.24 -4.40
C LYS A 97 -13.66 -5.98 -5.37
N ALA A 98 -14.27 -6.70 -6.31
CA ALA A 98 -13.54 -7.46 -7.32
C ALA A 98 -12.68 -6.54 -8.18
N ASN A 99 -11.47 -6.99 -8.50
CA ASN A 99 -10.59 -6.32 -9.44
C ASN A 99 -10.48 -7.18 -10.72
N PRO A 100 -11.09 -6.75 -11.85
CA PRO A 100 -11.10 -7.51 -13.09
C PRO A 100 -9.70 -7.81 -13.66
N SER A 101 -8.69 -7.00 -13.35
CA SER A 101 -7.32 -7.19 -13.85
C SER A 101 -6.47 -8.19 -13.04
N ARG A 102 -6.97 -8.66 -11.87
CA ARG A 102 -6.28 -9.69 -11.06
C ARG A 102 -6.87 -11.07 -11.32
N THR A 103 -6.47 -11.67 -12.43
CA THR A 103 -7.02 -12.94 -12.94
C THR A 103 -6.43 -14.22 -12.33
N SER A 104 -5.37 -14.15 -11.49
CA SER A 104 -4.61 -15.36 -11.13
C SER A 104 -4.57 -15.75 -9.66
N ARG A 105 -5.01 -14.90 -8.71
CA ARG A 105 -4.96 -15.20 -7.25
C ARG A 105 -6.08 -14.53 -6.48
N HIS A 106 -7.32 -15.02 -6.67
CA HIS A 106 -8.51 -14.50 -5.98
C HIS A 106 -8.40 -14.51 -4.44
N GLU A 107 -7.53 -15.35 -3.88
CA GLU A 107 -7.35 -15.51 -2.44
C GLU A 107 -6.41 -14.46 -1.80
N LEU A 108 -5.59 -13.77 -2.61
CA LEU A 108 -4.60 -12.82 -2.11
C LEU A 108 -5.09 -11.38 -2.24
N LYS A 109 -4.98 -10.67 -1.12
CA LYS A 109 -5.22 -9.25 -0.95
C LYS A 109 -3.88 -8.52 -0.80
N VAL A 110 -3.87 -7.21 -1.04
CA VAL A 110 -2.64 -6.42 -1.01
C VAL A 110 -2.73 -5.23 -0.07
N ILE A 111 -1.59 -4.91 0.52
CA ILE A 111 -1.33 -3.62 1.16
C ILE A 111 -0.11 -3.01 0.47
N SER A 112 -0.25 -1.78 -0.02
CA SER A 112 0.82 -1.01 -0.66
C SER A 112 1.26 0.14 0.25
N PHE A 113 2.56 0.37 0.30
CA PHE A 113 3.20 1.43 1.07
C PHE A 113 3.84 2.40 0.09
N GLN A 114 3.21 3.55 -0.12
CA GLN A 114 3.74 4.58 -1.03
C GLN A 114 4.95 5.23 -0.37
N CYS A 115 6.06 5.31 -1.09
CA CYS A 115 7.33 5.84 -0.59
C CYS A 115 8.22 6.29 -1.75
N GLY A 116 9.39 6.87 -1.48
CA GLY A 116 10.27 7.29 -2.56
C GLY A 116 11.48 8.11 -2.10
N PRO A 117 12.32 8.54 -3.06
CA PRO A 117 12.14 8.32 -4.50
C PRO A 117 12.56 6.90 -4.97
N TYR A 118 11.97 6.39 -6.05
CA TYR A 118 12.21 5.01 -6.52
C TYR A 118 13.63 4.79 -7.10
N ASP A 119 14.28 5.86 -7.53
CA ASP A 119 15.63 5.84 -8.14
C ASP A 119 16.75 5.82 -7.10
N ASP A 120 16.43 6.08 -5.82
CA ASP A 120 17.33 5.83 -4.69
C ASP A 120 17.13 4.41 -4.17
N ARG A 121 17.88 3.47 -4.75
CA ARG A 121 17.80 2.04 -4.44
C ARG A 121 18.04 1.75 -2.96
N ASP A 122 19.03 2.38 -2.34
CA ASP A 122 19.42 2.09 -0.96
C ASP A 122 18.36 2.62 0.02
N LEU A 123 17.78 3.78 -0.27
CA LEU A 123 16.68 4.32 0.49
C LEU A 123 15.42 3.44 0.37
N MET A 124 15.05 3.06 -0.85
CA MET A 124 13.91 2.17 -1.08
C MET A 124 14.07 0.83 -0.38
N LEU A 125 15.29 0.25 -0.39
CA LEU A 125 15.59 -0.99 0.32
C LEU A 125 15.44 -0.82 1.84
N ARG A 126 15.94 0.28 2.40
CA ARG A 126 15.78 0.58 3.83
C ARG A 126 14.31 0.70 4.24
N TYR A 127 13.49 1.37 3.44
CA TYR A 127 12.05 1.46 3.69
C TYR A 127 11.37 0.08 3.60
N GLY A 128 11.73 -0.73 2.61
CA GLY A 128 11.22 -2.09 2.46
C GLY A 128 11.53 -2.96 3.69
N MET A 129 12.79 -2.94 4.15
CA MET A 129 13.21 -3.65 5.36
C MET A 129 12.44 -3.17 6.60
N ASN A 130 12.32 -1.85 6.79
CA ASN A 130 11.57 -1.28 7.90
C ASN A 130 10.11 -1.76 7.94
N ILE A 131 9.45 -1.79 6.78
CA ILE A 131 8.07 -2.28 6.63
C ILE A 131 7.99 -3.77 7.04
N VAL A 132 8.86 -4.62 6.49
CA VAL A 132 8.84 -6.06 6.74
C VAL A 132 9.11 -6.39 8.21
N GLU A 133 10.12 -5.76 8.81
CA GLU A 133 10.49 -5.97 10.21
C GLU A 133 9.37 -5.57 11.17
N LEU A 134 8.80 -4.38 10.99
CA LEU A 134 7.75 -3.86 11.87
C LEU A 134 6.46 -4.67 11.73
N LEU A 135 6.09 -5.05 10.50
CA LEU A 135 4.93 -5.91 10.27
C LEU A 135 5.17 -7.35 10.69
N ARG A 136 6.43 -7.78 10.89
CA ARG A 136 6.82 -9.19 11.02
C ARG A 136 6.27 -9.99 9.84
N TYR A 137 6.40 -9.42 8.64
CA TYR A 137 5.86 -10.00 7.44
C TYR A 137 6.65 -11.25 7.05
N THR A 138 5.92 -12.30 6.70
CA THR A 138 6.43 -13.49 6.05
C THR A 138 5.61 -13.71 4.80
N ASN A 139 6.24 -13.98 3.66
CA ASN A 139 5.50 -14.31 2.46
C ASN A 139 4.76 -15.66 2.60
N ILE A 140 3.95 -16.02 1.60
CA ILE A 140 3.13 -17.25 1.63
C ILE A 140 3.95 -18.56 1.69
N THR A 141 5.26 -18.50 1.44
CA THR A 141 6.19 -19.63 1.57
C THR A 141 7.03 -19.56 2.86
N GLY A 142 6.78 -18.57 3.73
CA GLY A 142 7.49 -18.39 5.00
C GLY A 142 8.84 -17.68 4.89
N HIS A 143 9.17 -17.11 3.73
CA HIS A 143 10.40 -16.35 3.52
C HIS A 143 10.19 -14.83 3.60
N ILE A 144 11.26 -14.10 3.85
CA ILE A 144 11.36 -12.64 3.70
C ILE A 144 12.01 -12.33 2.36
#